data_AF-Q8CB46-F1
#
_entry.id   AF-Q8CB46-F1
#
_cell.length_a   1.000
_cell.length_b   1.000
_cell.length_c   1.000
_cell.angle_alpha   90.00
_cell.angle_beta   90.00
_cell.angle_gamma   90.00
#
_symmetry.space_group_name_H-M   'P 1'
#
loop_
_entity.id
_entity.type
_entity.pdbx_description
1 polymer ?
#
loop_
_entity_poly.entity_id
_entity_poly.type
_entity_poly.pdbx_seq_one_letter_code
_entity_poly.pdbx_strand_id
1 'polypeptide(L)' 'IVNEPPPKLPSGVFSSDFQEFVNKCLIKNPAERADLKLLMNHAFIKRSEGEEVDFAGWLCRTLRLKQPSTPTRTAV' A
#
# COMPACT_ATOMS: atom_id res chain seq x y z
N ILE A 1 -6.13 25.98 0.96
CA ILE A 1 -5.61 24.89 1.81
C ILE A 1 -6.75 24.42 2.70
N VAL A 2 -7.07 23.13 2.72
CA VAL A 2 -8.16 22.58 3.56
C VAL A 2 -7.69 22.52 5.02
N ASN A 3 -8.53 22.94 5.97
CA ASN A 3 -8.16 23.05 7.39
C ASN A 3 -8.50 21.82 8.23
N GLU A 4 -9.15 20.83 7.64
CA GLU A 4 -9.55 19.59 8.30
C GLU A 4 -8.33 18.71 8.65
N PRO A 5 -8.46 17.83 9.66
CA PRO A 5 -7.46 16.81 9.94
C PRO A 5 -7.28 15.89 8.73
N PRO A 6 -6.08 15.32 8.53
CA PRO A 6 -5.86 14.37 7.44
C PRO A 6 -6.76 13.13 7.63
N PRO A 7 -7.30 12.58 6.53
CA PRO A 7 -8.11 11.37 6.63
C PRO A 7 -7.26 10.19 7.13
N LYS A 8 -7.90 9.24 7.79
CA LYS A 8 -7.27 8.03 8.32
C LYS A 8 -8.06 6.80 7.89
N LEU A 9 -7.36 5.66 7.79
CA LEU A 9 -8.01 4.39 7.55
C LEU A 9 -8.85 3.95 8.77
N PRO A 10 -9.99 3.27 8.57
CA PRO A 10 -10.80 2.68 9.64
C PRO A 10 -10.00 1.65 10.46
N SER A 11 -10.13 1.72 11.78
CA SER A 11 -9.54 0.72 12.69
C SER A 11 -10.29 -0.62 12.61
N GLY A 12 -9.57 -1.72 12.80
CA GLY A 12 -10.14 -3.08 12.80
C GLY A 12 -10.38 -3.71 11.42
N VAL A 13 -10.33 -2.92 10.34
CA VAL A 13 -10.47 -3.39 8.95
C VAL A 13 -9.11 -3.62 8.29
N PHE A 14 -8.16 -2.72 8.57
CA PHE A 14 -6.82 -2.73 7.98
C PHE A 14 -5.75 -3.07 9.02
N SER A 15 -4.64 -3.67 8.59
CA SER A 15 -3.49 -3.91 9.46
C SER A 15 -2.96 -2.60 10.07
N SER A 16 -2.41 -2.68 11.29
CA SER A 16 -1.78 -1.53 11.96
C SER A 16 -0.70 -0.88 11.09
N ASP A 17 0.13 -1.69 10.43
CA ASP A 17 1.22 -1.19 9.60
C ASP A 17 0.71 -0.42 8.37
N PHE A 18 -0.42 -0.84 7.80
CA PHE A 18 -1.02 -0.13 6.68
C PHE A 18 -1.64 1.20 7.13
N GLN A 19 -2.31 1.20 8.28
CA GLN A 19 -2.82 2.43 8.89
C GLN A 19 -1.67 3.41 9.19
N GLU A 20 -0.58 2.93 9.78
CA GLU A 20 0.60 3.77 10.07
C GLU A 20 1.24 4.30 8.79
N PHE A 21 1.43 3.46 7.78
CA PHE A 21 1.99 3.85 6.49
C PHE A 21 1.21 5.01 5.85
N VAL A 22 -0.12 4.87 5.74
CA VAL A 22 -0.98 5.91 5.17
C VAL A 22 -0.96 7.17 6.03
N ASN A 23 -0.94 7.05 7.36
CA ASN A 23 -0.84 8.21 8.26
C ASN A 23 0.45 8.99 8.01
N LYS A 24 1.60 8.31 7.78
CA LYS A 24 2.88 8.98 7.47
C LYS A 24 2.86 9.70 6.11
N CYS A 25 2.12 9.17 5.13
CA CYS A 25 1.93 9.81 3.82
C CYS A 25 1.05 11.07 3.90
N LEU A 26 0.08 11.10 4.82
CA LEU A 26 -0.94 12.14 4.90
C LEU A 26 -0.65 13.22 5.96
N ILE A 27 0.56 13.24 6.54
CA ILE A 27 0.97 14.32 7.44
C ILE A 27 0.87 15.66 6.70
N LYS A 28 0.14 16.60 7.32
CA LYS A 28 -0.18 17.91 6.75
C LYS A 28 1.07 18.77 6.58
N ASN A 29 1.95 18.77 7.59
CA ASN A 29 3.23 19.44 7.54
C ASN A 29 4.19 18.68 6.60
N PRO A 30 4.59 19.25 5.44
CA PRO A 30 5.48 18.56 4.51
C PRO A 30 6.85 18.21 5.09
N ALA A 31 7.34 18.98 6.06
CA ALA A 31 8.63 18.73 6.72
C ALA A 31 8.60 17.49 7.64
N GLU A 32 7.41 17.13 8.14
CA GLU A 32 7.20 15.94 8.98
C GLU A 32 6.69 14.73 8.20
N ARG A 33 6.20 14.95 6.97
CA ARG A 33 5.73 13.88 6.08
C ARG A 33 6.89 12.97 5.70
N ALA A 34 6.67 11.66 5.76
CA ALA A 34 7.70 10.70 5.39
C ALA A 34 8.13 10.86 3.93
N ASP A 35 9.45 10.87 3.71
CA ASP A 35 10.04 10.83 2.39
C ASP A 35 10.05 9.41 1.79
N LEU A 36 10.43 9.29 0.53
CA LEU A 36 10.48 7.99 -0.15
C LEU A 36 11.41 7.00 0.55
N LYS A 37 12.52 7.48 1.13
CA LYS A 37 13.50 6.60 1.81
C LYS A 37 12.89 5.98 3.06
N LEU A 38 12.15 6.75 3.85
CA LEU A 38 11.43 6.25 5.01
C LEU A 38 10.29 5.31 4.60
N LEU A 39 9.53 5.67 3.56
CA LEU A 39 8.41 4.85 3.08
C LEU A 39 8.86 3.48 2.56
N MET A 40 9.93 3.42 1.76
CA MET A 40 10.47 2.15 1.24
C MET A 40 11.02 1.21 2.31
N ASN A 41 11.34 1.73 3.49
CA ASN A 41 11.81 0.93 4.64
C ASN A 41 10.70 0.68 5.68
N HIS A 42 9.47 1.11 5.41
CA HIS A 42 8.35 0.92 6.33
C HIS A 42 7.93 -0.56 6.39
N ALA A 43 7.49 -1.03 7.57
CA ALA A 43 7.06 -2.41 7.79
C ALA A 43 6.00 -2.89 6.80
N PHE A 44 5.04 -2.01 6.46
CA PHE A 44 4.03 -2.28 5.43
C PHE A 44 4.64 -2.64 4.06
N ILE A 45 5.63 -1.87 3.58
CA ILE A 45 6.29 -2.13 2.30
C ILE A 45 7.15 -3.38 2.38
N LYS A 46 7.95 -3.54 3.44
CA LYS A 46 8.79 -4.74 3.62
C LYS A 46 7.99 -6.03 3.71
N ARG A 47 6.83 -6.00 4.36
CA ARG A 47 5.91 -7.14 4.35
C ARG A 47 5.36 -7.38 2.95
N SER A 48 4.85 -6.35 2.29
CA SER A 48 4.28 -6.45 0.93
C SER A 48 5.30 -6.93 -0.11
N GLU A 49 6.58 -6.57 0.04
CA GLU A 49 7.67 -7.03 -0.83
C GLU A 49 7.90 -8.55 -0.73
N GLY A 50 7.66 -9.15 0.44
CA GLY A 50 7.77 -10.60 0.66
C GLY A 50 6.46 -11.37 0.50
N GLU A 51 5.35 -10.70 0.24
CA GLU A 51 4.05 -11.36 0.03
C GLU A 51 3.94 -11.88 -1.41
N GLU A 52 3.63 -13.17 -1.56
CA GLU A 52 3.30 -13.76 -2.86
C GLU A 52 1.84 -13.47 -3.22
N VAL A 53 1.63 -12.44 -4.04
CA VAL A 53 0.29 -12.01 -4.49
C VAL A 53 0.14 -12.18 -5.99
N ASP A 54 -0.89 -12.93 -6.41
CA ASP A 54 -1.33 -13.02 -7.80
C ASP A 54 -2.02 -11.73 -8.27
N PHE A 55 -1.23 -10.67 -8.46
CA PHE A 55 -1.74 -9.36 -8.90
C PHE A 55 -2.35 -9.44 -10.29
N ALA A 56 -1.70 -10.15 -11.21
CA ALA A 56 -2.16 -10.28 -12.60
C ALA A 56 -3.51 -11.01 -12.68
N GLY A 57 -3.67 -12.14 -11.97
CA GLY A 57 -4.93 -12.85 -11.95
C GLY A 57 -6.02 -12.10 -11.17
N TRP A 58 -5.69 -11.40 -10.08
CA TRP A 58 -6.64 -10.50 -9.41
C TRP A 58 -7.16 -9.42 -10.36
N LEU A 59 -6.28 -8.80 -11.13
CA LEU A 59 -6.63 -7.79 -12.12
C LEU A 59 -7.56 -8.37 -13.20
N CYS A 60 -7.22 -9.52 -13.78
CA CYS A 60 -8.05 -10.16 -14.80
C CYS A 60 -9.43 -10.57 -14.26
N ARG A 61 -9.52 -11.08 -13.03
CA ARG A 61 -10.81 -11.39 -12.38
C ARG A 61 -11.64 -10.14 -12.17
N THR A 62 -11.03 -9.08 -11.64
CA THR A 62 -11.70 -7.82 -11.30
C THR A 62 -12.24 -7.12 -12.55
N LEU A 63 -11.45 -7.09 -13.62
CA LEU A 63 -11.80 -6.45 -14.88
C LEU A 63 -12.49 -7.37 -15.89
N ARG A 64 -12.73 -8.65 -15.53
CA ARG A 64 -13.34 -9.68 -16.39
C ARG A 64 -12.57 -9.89 -17.71
N LEU A 65 -11.24 -9.88 -17.63
CA LEU A 65 -10.35 -10.16 -18.75
C LEU A 65 -10.09 -11.67 -18.86
N LYS A 66 -9.58 -12.11 -20.01
CA LYS A 66 -9.03 -13.47 -20.15
C LYS A 66 -7.82 -13.62 -19.22
N GLN A 67 -7.59 -14.85 -18.72
CA GLN A 67 -6.52 -15.12 -17.77
C GLN A 67 -5.14 -14.69 -18.31
N PRO A 68 -4.24 -14.20 -17.44
CA PRO A 68 -2.88 -13.87 -17.85
C PRO A 68 -2.20 -15.12 -18.42
N SER A 69 -1.58 -14.98 -19.59
CA SER A 69 -0.77 -16.06 -20.19
C SER A 69 0.61 -16.18 -19.55
N THR A 70 1.05 -15.16 -18.80
CA THR A 70 2.38 -15.10 -18.20
C THR A 70 2.27 -15.38 -16.69
N PRO A 71 3.15 -16.25 -16.13
CA PRO A 71 3.18 -16.49 -14.69
C PRO A 71 3.44 -15.20 -13.90
N THR A 72 2.77 -15.05 -12.77
CA THR A 72 3.07 -13.98 -11.81
C THR A 72 4.52 -14.15 -11.32
N ARG A 73 5.31 -13.07 -11.39
CA ARG A 73 6.68 -13.08 -10.88
C ARG A 73 6.65 -13.24 -9.36
N THR A 74 7.15 -14.36 -8.88
CA THR A 74 7.36 -14.59 -7.45
C THR A 74 8.49 -13.69 -6.95
N ALA A 75 8.37 -13.15 -5.73
CA ALA A 75 9.49 -12.49 -5.07
C ALA A 75 10.62 -13.53 -4.88
N VAL A 76 11.86 -13.15 -5.24
CA VAL A 76 13.06 -14.01 -5.12
C VAL A 76 13.67 -13.86 -3.74
#